data_AF-A0A813DEM0-F1
#
_entry.id   AF-A0A813DEM0-F1
#
_cell.length_a   1.000
_cell.length_b   1.000
_cell.length_c   1.000
_cell.angle_alpha   90.00
_cell.angle_beta   90.00
_cell.angle_gamma   90.00
#
_symmetry.space_group_name_H-M   'P 1'
#
loop_
_entity.id
_entity.type
_entity.pdbx_description
1 polymer ?
#
loop_
_entity_poly.entity_id
_entity_poly.type
_entity_poly.pdbx_seq_one_letter_code
_entity_poly.pdbx_strand_id
1 'polypeptide(L)'
;MAKAVYYKLWASTAAWGQRSQYGWYQVWARMAPWGAFVAAPAASWYSFNWWSDEWKKTLTLGIYEPPLVHWDTNMTANRSDFVKNHAQYAGIPYK
;
A
#
# COMPACT_ATOMS: atom_id res chain seq x y z
N MET A 1 -26.51 -10.63 45.74
CA MET A 1 -26.17 -9.68 44.65
C MET A 1 -24.78 -9.04 44.77
N ALA A 2 -24.32 -8.63 45.97
CA ALA A 2 -23.03 -7.95 46.14
C ALA A 2 -21.78 -8.74 45.64
N LYS A 3 -21.74 -10.06 45.86
CA LYS A 3 -20.60 -10.91 45.48
C LYS A 3 -20.37 -10.94 43.95
N ALA A 4 -21.43 -11.02 43.16
CA ALA A 4 -21.35 -11.02 41.69
C ALA A 4 -20.84 -9.68 41.14
N VAL A 5 -21.24 -8.57 41.76
CA VAL A 5 -20.75 -7.22 41.41
C VAL A 5 -19.25 -7.11 41.70
N TYR A 6 -18.81 -7.61 42.86
CA TYR A 6 -17.40 -7.61 43.23
C TYR A 6 -16.53 -8.44 42.28
N TYR A 7 -16.97 -9.65 41.91
CA TYR A 7 -16.27 -10.46 40.91
C TYR A 7 -16.22 -9.80 39.54
N LYS A 8 -17.27 -9.09 39.13
CA LYS A 8 -17.28 -8.36 37.85
C LYS A 8 -16.29 -7.19 37.84
N LEU A 9 -16.19 -6.45 38.95
CA LEU A 9 -15.22 -5.37 39.14
C LEU A 9 -13.77 -5.88 39.24
N TRP A 10 -13.58 -7.02 39.90
CA TRP A 10 -12.27 -7.63 39.99
C TRP A 10 -11.84 -8.20 38.62
N ALA A 11 -12.73 -8.88 37.91
CA ALA A 11 -12.45 -9.39 36.56
C ALA A 11 -12.15 -8.26 35.55
N SER A 12 -12.79 -7.10 35.69
CA SER A 12 -12.51 -5.96 34.81
C SER A 12 -11.14 -5.34 35.08
N THR A 13 -10.62 -5.41 36.31
CA THR A 13 -9.32 -4.83 36.72
C THR A 13 -8.15 -5.81 36.74
N ALA A 14 -8.40 -7.12 36.92
CA ALA A 14 -7.37 -8.16 37.08
C ALA A 14 -6.39 -8.26 35.90
N ALA A 15 -6.83 -7.94 34.69
CA ALA A 15 -5.98 -7.96 33.48
C ALA A 15 -5.68 -6.55 32.93
N TRP A 16 -5.77 -5.51 33.77
CA TRP A 16 -5.55 -4.12 33.34
C TRP A 16 -4.13 -3.91 32.81
N GLY A 17 -3.10 -4.41 33.50
CA GLY A 17 -1.69 -4.25 33.09
C GLY A 17 -1.38 -4.87 31.71
N GLN A 18 -1.92 -6.06 31.42
CA GLN A 18 -1.75 -6.68 30.10
C GLN A 18 -2.50 -5.92 29.00
N ARG A 19 -3.70 -5.41 29.30
CA ARG A 19 -4.48 -4.64 28.32
C ARG A 19 -3.89 -3.28 28.03
N SER A 20 -3.31 -2.60 29.03
CA SER A 20 -2.65 -1.31 28.83
C SER A 20 -1.34 -1.46 28.04
N GLN A 21 -0.61 -2.56 28.20
CA GLN A 21 0.65 -2.80 27.49
C GLN A 21 0.46 -3.43 26.09
N TYR A 22 -0.43 -4.40 25.94
CA TYR A 22 -0.55 -5.23 24.72
C TYR A 22 -1.91 -5.12 24.02
N GLY A 23 -2.83 -4.30 24.52
CA GLY A 23 -4.14 -4.11 23.90
C GLY A 23 -4.03 -3.62 22.45
N TRP A 24 -3.08 -2.71 22.17
CA TRP A 24 -2.82 -2.23 20.81
C TRP A 24 -2.44 -3.39 19.88
N TYR A 25 -1.57 -4.31 20.32
CA TYR A 25 -1.14 -5.45 19.52
C TYR A 25 -2.30 -6.39 19.19
N GLN A 26 -3.20 -6.65 20.16
CA GLN A 26 -4.38 -7.48 19.89
C GLN A 26 -5.35 -6.81 18.91
N VAL A 27 -5.54 -5.49 19.00
CA VAL A 27 -6.34 -4.75 18.03
C VAL A 27 -5.70 -4.79 16.64
N TRP A 28 -4.39 -4.57 16.56
CA TRP A 28 -3.65 -4.65 15.29
C TRP A 28 -3.66 -6.04 14.68
N ALA A 29 -3.55 -7.10 15.47
CA ALA A 29 -3.65 -8.47 14.98
C ALA A 29 -5.03 -8.76 14.36
N ARG A 30 -6.10 -8.20 14.93
CA ARG A 30 -7.47 -8.30 14.37
C ARG A 30 -7.66 -7.43 13.13
N MET A 31 -6.97 -6.30 13.07
CA MET A 31 -6.97 -5.39 11.91
C MET A 31 -6.07 -5.87 10.77
N ALA A 32 -5.06 -6.70 11.05
CA ALA A 32 -4.04 -7.09 10.08
C ALA A 32 -4.62 -7.69 8.78
N PRO A 33 -5.66 -8.56 8.81
CA PRO A 33 -6.29 -9.04 7.57
C PRO A 33 -6.92 -7.90 6.75
N TRP A 34 -7.59 -6.96 7.41
CA TRP A 34 -8.20 -5.80 6.76
C TRP A 34 -7.13 -4.84 6.21
N GLY A 35 -6.04 -4.66 6.94
CA GLY A 35 -4.87 -3.92 6.48
C GLY A 35 -4.25 -4.52 5.23
N ALA A 36 -4.03 -5.84 5.23
CA ALA A 36 -3.34 -6.53 4.14
C ALA A 36 -4.20 -6.72 2.89
N PHE A 37 -5.48 -7.07 3.04
CA PHE A 37 -6.32 -7.45 1.90
C PHE A 37 -7.24 -6.34 1.40
N VAL A 38 -7.47 -5.29 2.19
CA VAL A 38 -8.33 -4.17 1.80
C VAL A 38 -7.53 -2.88 1.75
N ALA A 39 -6.92 -2.48 2.86
CA ALA A 39 -6.26 -1.18 2.94
C ALA A 39 -5.03 -1.10 2.04
N ALA A 40 -4.17 -2.12 2.02
CA ALA A 40 -2.95 -2.12 1.22
C ALA A 40 -3.26 -2.10 -0.29
N PRO A 41 -4.13 -2.97 -0.86
CA PRO A 41 -4.50 -2.87 -2.26
C PRO A 41 -5.20 -1.55 -2.61
N ALA A 42 -6.09 -1.05 -1.74
CA ALA A 42 -6.77 0.22 -1.98
C ALA A 42 -5.80 1.40 -1.97
N ALA A 43 -4.85 1.43 -1.03
CA ALA A 43 -3.81 2.46 -0.96
C ALA A 43 -2.85 2.37 -2.14
N SER A 44 -2.44 1.15 -2.54
CA SER A 44 -1.62 0.93 -3.72
C SER A 44 -2.32 1.38 -4.99
N TRP A 45 -3.62 1.08 -5.15
CA TRP A 45 -4.41 1.56 -6.30
C TRP A 45 -4.52 3.08 -6.33
N TYR A 46 -4.91 3.69 -5.21
CA TYR A 46 -5.08 5.14 -5.12
C TYR A 46 -3.78 5.90 -5.37
N SER A 47 -2.67 5.42 -4.81
CA SER A 47 -1.35 6.05 -4.95
C SER A 47 -0.56 5.60 -6.17
N PHE A 48 -1.06 4.63 -6.94
CA PHE A 48 -0.33 3.99 -8.05
C PHE A 48 0.25 5.03 -9.01
N ASN A 49 -0.56 6.01 -9.43
CA ASN A 49 -0.15 7.02 -10.40
C ASN A 49 0.95 7.95 -9.91
N TRP A 50 1.09 8.12 -8.59
CA TRP A 50 2.10 8.99 -7.99
C TRP A 50 3.49 8.32 -7.93
N TRP A 51 3.56 7.00 -8.05
CA TRP A 51 4.83 6.31 -7.95
C TRP A 51 5.69 6.52 -9.21
N SER A 52 7.01 6.45 -9.06
CA SER A 52 7.90 6.44 -10.23
C SER A 52 7.67 5.18 -11.06
N ASP A 53 8.03 5.23 -12.35
CA ASP A 53 7.81 4.11 -13.27
C ASP A 53 8.54 2.82 -12.81
N GLU A 54 9.69 2.94 -12.15
CA GLU A 54 10.41 1.79 -11.55
C GLU A 54 9.62 1.13 -10.42
N TRP A 55 9.01 1.93 -9.54
CA TRP A 55 8.17 1.41 -8.45
C TRP A 55 6.88 0.79 -8.97
N LYS A 56 6.28 1.38 -10.01
CA LYS A 56 5.12 0.80 -10.71
C LYS A 56 5.47 -0.54 -11.35
N LYS A 57 6.64 -0.63 -12.01
CA LYS A 57 7.17 -1.89 -12.57
C LYS A 57 7.41 -2.93 -11.48
N THR A 58 7.95 -2.54 -10.34
CA THR A 58 8.19 -3.45 -9.21
C THR A 58 6.89 -3.97 -8.61
N LEU A 59 5.89 -3.10 -8.36
CA LEU A 59 4.60 -3.51 -7.81
C LEU A 59 3.80 -4.41 -8.77
N THR A 60 3.94 -4.20 -10.07
CA THR A 60 3.30 -5.03 -11.11
C THR A 60 4.12 -6.24 -11.53
N LEU A 61 5.19 -6.58 -10.79
CA LEU A 61 6.07 -7.73 -11.09
C LEU A 61 6.67 -7.69 -12.51
N GLY A 62 6.91 -6.50 -13.04
CA GLY A 62 7.50 -6.28 -14.36
C GLY A 62 6.50 -6.05 -15.48
N ILE A 63 5.20 -6.17 -15.24
CA ILE A 63 4.15 -6.06 -16.27
C ILE A 63 3.93 -4.60 -16.70
N TYR A 64 4.14 -3.63 -15.81
CA TYR A 64 3.92 -2.22 -16.14
C TYR A 64 4.96 -1.70 -17.13
N GLU A 65 4.47 -1.21 -18.25
CA GLU A 65 5.20 -0.41 -19.22
C GLU A 65 4.70 1.04 -19.13
N PRO A 66 5.61 2.03 -19.09
CA PRO A 66 5.19 3.42 -18.99
C PRO A 66 4.45 3.86 -20.26
N PRO A 67 3.42 4.71 -20.13
CA PRO A 67 2.63 5.15 -21.28
C PRO A 67 3.50 5.92 -22.27
N LEU A 68 3.41 5.54 -23.56
CA LEU A 68 4.15 6.16 -24.66
C LEU A 68 3.87 7.66 -24.79
N VAL A 69 2.63 8.07 -24.44
CA VAL A 69 2.18 9.45 -24.44
C VAL A 69 1.78 9.83 -23.02
N HIS A 70 2.63 10.61 -22.35
CA HIS A 70 2.30 11.29 -21.10
C HIS A 70 2.78 12.73 -21.21
N TRP A 71 1.85 13.68 -21.13
CA TRP A 71 2.12 15.09 -21.45
C TRP A 71 3.11 15.73 -20.48
N ASP A 72 3.09 15.34 -19.20
CA ASP A 72 3.97 15.93 -18.18
C ASP A 72 5.37 15.32 -18.13
N THR A 73 5.54 14.06 -18.55
CA THR A 73 6.79 13.29 -18.35
C THR A 73 7.39 12.82 -19.66
N ASN A 74 6.61 12.21 -20.55
CA ASN A 74 7.13 11.50 -21.73
C ASN A 74 7.08 12.32 -23.03
N MET A 75 6.44 13.50 -23.02
CA MET A 75 6.46 14.48 -24.12
C MET A 75 7.41 15.67 -23.89
N THR A 76 8.19 15.64 -22.80
CA THR A 76 9.18 16.66 -22.46
C THR A 76 10.61 16.07 -22.46
N ALA A 77 11.62 16.90 -22.20
CA ALA A 77 13.01 16.45 -22.11
C ALA A 77 13.26 15.44 -20.96
N ASN A 78 12.34 15.36 -19.98
CA ASN A 78 12.39 14.46 -18.82
C ASN A 78 11.75 13.08 -19.06
N ARG A 79 11.58 12.68 -20.34
CA ARG A 79 11.05 11.36 -20.74
C ARG A 79 11.73 10.20 -20.02
N SER A 80 10.94 9.18 -19.67
CA SER A 80 11.45 7.95 -19.05
C SER A 80 12.41 7.20 -19.98
N ASP A 81 13.35 6.44 -19.42
CA ASP A 81 14.36 5.73 -20.22
C ASP A 81 13.76 4.65 -21.13
N PHE A 82 12.58 4.14 -20.77
CA PHE A 82 11.80 3.28 -21.65
C PHE A 82 11.40 4.01 -22.95
N VAL A 83 10.88 5.24 -22.84
CA VAL A 83 10.49 6.03 -24.02
C VAL A 83 11.71 6.46 -24.83
N LYS A 84 12.87 6.65 -24.21
CA LYS A 84 14.12 6.97 -24.92
C LYS A 84 14.69 5.79 -25.70
N ASN A 85 14.73 4.61 -25.08
CA ASN A 85 15.59 3.52 -25.53
C ASN A 85 14.85 2.25 -25.97
N HIS A 86 13.58 2.09 -25.55
CA HIS A 86 12.85 0.82 -25.70
C HIS A 86 11.50 0.95 -26.42
N ALA A 87 10.93 2.15 -26.50
CA ALA A 87 9.71 2.39 -27.27
C ALA A 87 9.96 2.21 -28.77
N GLN A 88 9.41 1.15 -29.35
CA GLN A 88 9.43 0.92 -30.79
C GLN A 88 8.28 1.70 -31.45
N TYR A 89 8.62 2.76 -32.19
CA TYR A 89 7.63 3.51 -32.97
C TYR A 89 7.27 2.72 -34.24
N ALA A 90 5.98 2.52 -34.49
CA ALA A 90 5.51 2.11 -35.80
C ALA A 90 5.68 3.29 -36.79
N GLY A 91 6.70 3.22 -37.64
CA GLY A 91 6.86 4.11 -38.80
C GLY A 91 8.01 5.12 -38.76
N ILE A 92 8.90 5.11 -37.77
CA ILE A 92 10.12 5.92 -37.79
C ILE A 92 11.32 4.98 -37.90
N PRO A 93 12.07 4.97 -39.02
CA PRO A 93 13.28 4.17 -39.14
C PRO A 93 14.35 4.75 -38.20
N TYR A 94 14.65 4.01 -37.15
CA TYR A 94 15.65 4.36 -36.15
C TYR A 94 17.06 4.30 -36.78
N LYS A 95 17.84 5.37 -36.58
CA LYS A 95 19.30 5.39 -36.73
C LYS A 95 19.93 5.11 -35.39
#